data_AF-A0A8X6JHI0-F1
#
_entry.id   AF-A0A8X6JHI0-F1
#
_cell.length_a   1.000
_cell.length_b   1.000
_cell.length_c   1.000
_cell.angle_alpha   90.00
_cell.angle_beta   90.00
_cell.angle_gamma   90.00
#
_symmetry.space_group_name_H-M   'P 1'
#
loop_
_entity.id
_entity.type
_entity.pdbx_description
1 polymer ?
#
loop_
_entity_poly.entity_id
_entity_poly.type
_entity_poly.pdbx_seq_one_letter_code
_entity_poly.pdbx_strand_id
1 'polypeptide(L)'
;MRKGYIKLRIFDKDASVGDHDNQQMTPFFKYVFSKAISTGDEIFDKIMITSTGEDWKRIRTIVTPTFTTGKIKRMINIFKECGEISMQNFKKASANGDSVELRRIFAGYTMDAIASSAFSTKIDSHNDPENKFVLAARDVFRISINWRLFIMALFPKLLKWLRISLISPKALAFFRDVTLQIVQERKKTGE
;
A
#
# COMPACT_ATOMS: atom_id res chain seq x y z
N MET A 1 46.33 16.01 3.47
CA MET A 1 45.20 15.21 3.98
C MET A 1 43.89 15.82 3.49
N ARG A 2 43.18 15.20 2.53
CA ARG A 2 41.89 15.67 2.01
C ARG A 2 40.78 14.72 2.51
N LYS A 3 39.85 15.22 3.33
CA LYS A 3 38.65 14.49 3.73
C LYS A 3 37.63 14.57 2.59
N GLY A 4 37.37 13.44 1.94
CA GLY A 4 36.30 13.30 0.95
C GLY A 4 34.96 13.08 1.65
N TYR A 5 34.00 13.97 1.41
CA TYR A 5 32.61 13.75 1.80
C TYR A 5 31.83 13.27 0.57
N ILE A 6 31.20 12.10 0.72
CA ILE A 6 30.25 11.55 -0.25
C ILE A 6 28.96 12.37 -0.16
N LYS A 7 28.68 13.16 -1.20
CA LYS A 7 27.40 13.87 -1.35
C LYS A 7 26.35 12.88 -1.85
N LEU A 8 25.57 12.29 -0.94
CA LEU A 8 24.40 11.48 -1.27
C LEU A 8 23.33 12.38 -1.94
N ARG A 9 23.30 12.36 -3.26
CA ARG A 9 22.31 13.05 -4.10
C ARG A 9 21.06 12.16 -4.20
N ILE A 10 20.18 12.19 -3.18
CA ILE A 10 18.91 11.43 -3.17
C ILE A 10 17.76 12.22 -3.80
N PHE A 11 17.94 13.52 -4.08
CA PHE A 11 16.97 14.32 -4.82
C PHE A 11 17.70 15.19 -5.83
N ASP A 12 17.75 14.73 -7.09
CA ASP A 12 18.07 15.62 -8.20
C ASP A 12 16.91 16.61 -8.33
N LYS A 13 17.20 17.89 -8.10
CA LYS A 13 16.23 18.98 -8.13
C LYS A 13 16.03 19.55 -9.54
N ASP A 14 16.63 18.89 -10.53
CA ASP A 14 16.63 19.29 -11.95
C ASP A 14 15.84 18.31 -12.84
N ALA A 15 14.83 17.63 -12.27
CA ALA A 15 13.74 17.09 -13.09
C ALA A 15 12.85 18.26 -13.50
N SER A 16 13.33 18.97 -14.53
CA SER A 16 12.68 20.07 -15.21
C SER A 16 11.20 19.79 -15.44
N VAL A 17 10.38 20.69 -14.90
CA VAL A 17 9.04 21.00 -15.38
C VAL A 17 9.12 21.17 -16.90
N GLY A 18 8.56 20.22 -17.65
CA GLY A 18 8.51 20.30 -19.11
C GLY A 18 8.69 18.97 -19.83
N ASP A 19 7.79 18.00 -19.60
CA ASP A 19 7.36 17.07 -20.66
C ASP A 19 6.07 16.38 -20.21
N HIS A 20 4.93 16.80 -20.77
CA HIS A 20 3.63 16.20 -20.48
C HIS A 20 3.42 14.85 -21.18
N ASP A 21 4.36 14.39 -22.02
CA ASP A 21 4.17 13.21 -22.88
C ASP A 21 4.92 11.94 -22.46
N ASN A 22 5.82 11.98 -21.46
CA ASN A 22 6.56 10.78 -21.08
C ASN A 22 6.02 10.11 -19.80
N GLN A 23 4.76 9.68 -19.87
CA GLN A 23 4.09 8.87 -18.85
C GLN A 23 4.53 7.39 -18.92
N GLN A 24 5.81 7.13 -19.11
CA GLN A 24 6.37 5.78 -19.08
C GLN A 24 6.89 5.44 -17.69
N MET A 25 6.57 4.24 -17.21
CA MET A 25 7.15 3.67 -15.99
C MET A 25 8.67 3.72 -16.12
N THR A 26 9.37 4.34 -15.15
CA THR A 26 10.82 4.49 -15.25
C THR A 26 11.48 3.11 -15.40
N PRO A 27 12.63 3.00 -16.08
CA PRO A 27 13.32 1.72 -16.26
C PRO A 27 13.54 0.98 -14.93
N PHE A 28 13.81 1.74 -13.85
CA PHE A 28 13.92 1.22 -12.48
C PHE A 28 12.62 0.56 -12.01
N PHE A 29 11.48 1.26 -12.08
CA PHE A 29 10.20 0.70 -11.67
C PHE A 29 9.80 -0.51 -12.53
N LYS A 30 10.01 -0.44 -13.85
CA LYS A 30 9.75 -1.55 -14.77
C LYS A 30 10.59 -2.78 -14.44
N TYR A 31 11.84 -2.59 -14.04
CA TYR A 31 12.73 -3.68 -13.63
C TYR A 31 12.30 -4.30 -12.28
N VAL A 32 12.04 -3.46 -11.28
CA VAL A 32 11.72 -3.91 -9.91
C VAL A 32 10.35 -4.61 -9.82
N PHE A 33 9.35 -4.15 -10.58
CA PHE A 33 7.97 -4.61 -10.41
C PHE A 33 7.44 -5.46 -11.57
N SER A 34 7.86 -5.21 -12.82
CA SER A 34 7.13 -5.71 -14.00
C SER A 34 7.51 -7.11 -14.47
N LYS A 35 8.75 -7.59 -14.25
CA LYS A 35 9.20 -8.89 -14.77
C LYS A 35 9.28 -10.00 -13.71
N ALA A 36 9.36 -9.62 -12.44
CA ALA A 36 9.62 -10.56 -11.34
C ALA A 36 8.35 -11.03 -10.59
N ILE A 37 7.19 -10.40 -10.79
CA ILE A 37 6.03 -10.57 -9.89
C ILE A 37 4.73 -11.01 -10.62
N SER A 38 4.77 -11.40 -11.90
CA SER A 38 3.55 -11.94 -12.55
C SER A 38 3.38 -13.41 -12.23
N THR A 39 2.28 -13.75 -11.55
CA THR A 39 2.00 -15.09 -11.01
C THR A 39 0.91 -15.84 -11.76
N GLY A 40 0.28 -15.22 -12.76
CA GLY A 40 -0.83 -15.81 -13.51
C GLY A 40 -2.18 -15.77 -12.78
N ASP A 41 -2.23 -15.11 -11.63
CA ASP A 41 -3.47 -14.78 -10.92
C ASP A 41 -4.08 -13.51 -11.53
N GLU A 42 -5.36 -13.58 -11.91
CA GLU A 42 -6.02 -12.49 -12.65
C GLU A 42 -6.15 -11.18 -11.88
N ILE A 43 -6.29 -11.25 -10.55
CA ILE A 43 -6.46 -10.08 -9.70
C ILE A 43 -5.10 -9.50 -9.37
N PHE A 44 -4.18 -10.35 -8.90
CA PHE A 44 -2.84 -9.94 -8.50
C PHE A 44 -2.02 -9.41 -9.67
N ASP A 45 -2.13 -9.93 -10.88
CA ASP A 45 -1.38 -9.40 -12.03
C ASP A 45 -1.95 -8.07 -12.56
N LYS A 46 -3.16 -7.68 -12.11
CA LYS A 46 -3.86 -6.45 -12.54
C LYS A 46 -3.85 -5.33 -11.50
N ILE A 47 -3.29 -5.50 -10.30
CA ILE A 47 -3.13 -4.39 -9.36
C ILE A 47 -2.08 -3.39 -9.86
N MET A 48 -2.16 -2.12 -9.43
CA MET A 48 -1.25 -1.06 -9.94
C MET A 48 0.24 -1.39 -9.75
N ILE A 49 0.58 -2.11 -8.68
CA ILE A 49 1.98 -2.42 -8.33
C ILE A 49 2.60 -3.43 -9.29
N THR A 50 1.81 -4.35 -9.84
CA THR A 50 2.27 -5.50 -10.66
C THR A 50 1.88 -5.37 -12.14
N SER A 51 0.81 -4.63 -12.43
CA SER A 51 0.35 -4.38 -13.80
C SER A 51 1.40 -3.62 -14.61
N THR A 52 1.37 -3.81 -15.93
CA THR A 52 2.39 -3.28 -16.85
C THR A 52 1.74 -2.68 -18.09
N GLY A 53 2.49 -1.87 -18.84
CA GLY A 53 2.02 -1.32 -20.11
C GLY A 53 0.76 -0.46 -19.97
N GLU A 54 -0.23 -0.70 -20.83
CA GLU A 54 -1.46 0.08 -20.90
C GLU A 54 -2.33 -0.06 -19.65
N ASP A 55 -2.39 -1.24 -19.03
CA ASP A 55 -3.16 -1.45 -17.80
C ASP A 55 -2.61 -0.59 -16.65
N TRP A 56 -1.28 -0.56 -16.49
CA TRP A 56 -0.63 0.30 -15.52
C TRP A 56 -0.93 1.78 -15.79
N LYS A 57 -0.79 2.21 -17.06
CA LYS A 57 -1.05 3.61 -17.47
C LYS A 57 -2.50 3.98 -17.17
N ARG A 58 -3.45 3.11 -17.48
CA ARG A 58 -4.88 3.29 -17.21
C ARG A 58 -5.17 3.42 -15.72
N ILE A 59 -4.72 2.47 -14.90
CA ILE A 59 -4.97 2.47 -13.45
C ILE A 59 -4.32 3.70 -12.80
N ARG A 60 -3.07 4.02 -13.17
CA ARG A 60 -2.36 5.19 -12.66
C ARG A 60 -3.08 6.50 -12.98
N THR A 61 -3.56 6.67 -14.22
CA THR A 61 -4.30 7.86 -14.62
C THR A 61 -5.58 8.05 -13.81
N ILE A 62 -6.28 6.96 -13.47
CA ILE A 62 -7.48 7.02 -12.62
C ILE A 62 -7.16 7.39 -11.17
N VAL A 63 -6.06 6.86 -10.61
CA VAL A 63 -5.75 7.00 -9.18
C VAL A 63 -4.98 8.28 -8.85
N THR A 64 -4.14 8.78 -9.77
CA THR A 64 -3.29 9.96 -9.53
C THR A 64 -4.05 11.21 -9.05
N PRO A 65 -5.23 11.57 -9.58
CA PRO A 65 -5.98 12.75 -9.14
C PRO A 65 -6.40 12.72 -7.66
N THR A 66 -6.52 11.54 -7.06
CA THR A 66 -6.86 11.35 -5.63
C THR A 66 -5.74 11.80 -4.70
N PHE A 67 -4.49 11.80 -5.18
CA PHE A 67 -3.30 12.16 -4.40
C PHE A 67 -2.82 13.60 -4.64
N THR A 68 -3.70 14.47 -5.17
CA THR A 68 -3.40 15.91 -5.25
C THR A 68 -3.33 16.54 -3.86
N THR A 69 -2.53 17.60 -3.71
CA THR A 69 -2.41 18.34 -2.43
C THR A 69 -3.76 18.75 -1.87
N GLY A 70 -4.71 19.17 -2.73
CA GLY A 70 -6.06 19.56 -2.31
C GLY A 70 -6.87 18.40 -1.72
N LYS A 71 -6.77 17.19 -2.30
CA LYS A 71 -7.44 15.99 -1.79
C LYS A 71 -6.77 15.47 -0.53
N ILE A 72 -5.44 15.48 -0.46
CA ILE A 72 -4.68 15.11 0.73
C ILE A 72 -5.03 16.04 1.90
N LYS A 73 -5.15 17.35 1.68
CA LYS A 73 -5.58 18.30 2.71
C LYS A 73 -6.94 17.94 3.31
N ARG A 74 -7.88 17.39 2.53
CA ARG A 74 -9.19 16.94 3.05
C ARG A 74 -9.06 15.72 3.96
N MET A 75 -8.01 14.91 3.83
CA MET A 75 -7.75 13.73 4.65
C MET A 75 -6.98 14.05 5.94
N ILE A 76 -6.45 15.27 6.11
CA ILE A 76 -5.62 15.65 7.27
C ILE A 76 -6.34 15.42 8.61
N ASN A 77 -7.64 15.70 8.68
CA ASN A 77 -8.40 15.50 9.93
C ASN A 77 -8.43 14.03 10.33
N ILE A 78 -8.61 13.12 9.36
CA ILE A 78 -8.55 11.67 9.57
C ILE A 78 -7.16 11.29 10.10
N PHE A 79 -6.10 11.78 9.46
CA PHE A 79 -4.72 11.47 9.86
C PHE A 79 -4.39 12.00 11.26
N LYS A 80 -4.94 13.15 11.64
CA LYS A 80 -4.79 13.72 12.98
C LYS A 80 -5.48 12.83 14.02
N GLU A 81 -6.71 12.41 13.75
CA GLU A 81 -7.47 11.53 14.65
C GLU A 81 -6.75 10.19 14.87
N CYS A 82 -6.29 9.53 13.80
CA CYS A 82 -5.48 8.31 13.94
C CYS A 82 -4.18 8.56 14.74
N GLY A 83 -3.58 9.75 14.59
CA GLY A 83 -2.38 10.16 15.31
C GLY A 83 -2.64 10.38 16.81
N GLU A 84 -3.80 10.91 17.17
CA GLU A 84 -4.21 11.08 18.57
C GLU A 84 -4.39 9.72 19.27
N ILE A 85 -4.98 8.72 18.60
CA ILE A 85 -5.09 7.35 19.12
C ILE A 85 -3.69 6.75 19.34
N SER A 86 -2.80 6.89 18.36
CA SER A 86 -1.41 6.44 18.49
C SER A 86 -0.68 7.12 19.65
N MET A 87 -0.88 8.43 19.83
CA MET A 87 -0.32 9.20 20.94
C MET A 87 -0.85 8.73 22.30
N GLN A 88 -2.13 8.37 22.40
CA GLN A 88 -2.70 7.80 23.62
C GLN A 88 -2.00 6.48 23.98
N ASN A 89 -1.71 5.63 22.99
CA ASN A 89 -0.97 4.38 23.21
C ASN A 89 0.46 4.63 23.71
N PHE A 90 1.16 5.65 23.18
CA PHE A 90 2.45 6.07 23.71
C PHE A 90 2.37 6.54 25.16
N LYS A 91 1.35 7.36 25.49
CA LYS A 91 1.15 7.85 26.86
C LYS A 91 0.88 6.72 27.85
N LYS A 92 0.05 5.73 27.45
CA LYS A 92 -0.24 4.54 28.27
C LYS A 92 1.04 3.74 28.57
N ALA A 93 1.83 3.45 27.55
CA ALA A 93 3.07 2.71 27.73
C ALA A 93 4.09 3.48 28.59
N SER A 94 4.23 4.78 28.37
CA SER A 94 5.09 5.66 29.18
C SER A 94 4.67 5.67 30.66
N ALA A 95 3.36 5.76 30.94
CA ALA A 95 2.83 5.73 32.30
C ALA A 95 3.10 4.42 33.03
N ASN A 96 3.14 3.29 32.30
CA ASN A 96 3.45 1.98 32.85
C ASN A 96 4.96 1.69 32.94
N GLY A 97 5.82 2.54 32.35
CA GLY A 97 7.24 2.26 32.19
C GLY A 97 7.56 1.18 31.16
N ASP A 98 6.61 0.86 30.27
CA ASP A 98 6.74 -0.20 29.28
C ASP A 98 7.56 0.24 28.06
N SER A 99 8.38 -0.67 27.52
CA SER A 99 9.01 -0.47 26.22
C SER A 99 7.98 -0.54 25.10
N VAL A 100 8.05 0.39 24.12
CA VAL A 100 7.12 0.44 22.99
C VAL A 100 7.74 -0.13 21.72
N GLU A 101 7.07 -1.09 21.09
CA GLU A 101 7.41 -1.53 19.75
C GLU A 101 6.91 -0.50 18.71
N LEU A 102 7.80 0.39 18.27
CA LEU A 102 7.48 1.44 17.29
C LEU A 102 6.87 0.89 16.01
N ARG A 103 7.34 -0.27 15.53
CA ARG A 103 6.80 -0.93 14.34
C ARG A 103 5.31 -1.23 14.50
N ARG A 104 4.89 -1.75 15.66
CA ARG A 104 3.48 -2.05 15.94
C ARG A 104 2.66 -0.77 15.98
N ILE A 105 3.18 0.30 16.59
CA ILE A 105 2.45 1.57 16.66
C ILE A 105 2.28 2.20 15.27
N PHE A 106 3.36 2.35 14.50
CA PHE A 106 3.26 2.94 13.17
C PHE A 106 2.49 2.04 12.18
N ALA A 107 2.55 0.72 12.33
CA ALA A 107 1.72 -0.18 11.53
C ALA A 107 0.23 0.00 11.85
N GLY A 108 -0.14 0.15 13.13
CA GLY A 108 -1.52 0.44 13.52
C GLY A 108 -2.01 1.79 13.00
N TYR A 109 -1.19 2.83 13.18
CA TYR A 109 -1.48 4.17 12.63
C TYR A 109 -1.76 4.15 11.13
N THR A 110 -0.87 3.51 10.35
CA THR A 110 -1.03 3.46 8.89
C THR A 110 -2.24 2.62 8.48
N MET A 111 -2.54 1.54 9.21
CA MET A 111 -3.74 0.72 9.01
C MET A 111 -5.01 1.55 9.21
N ASP A 112 -5.13 2.24 10.34
CA ASP A 112 -6.30 3.04 10.70
C ASP A 112 -6.48 4.22 9.73
N ALA A 113 -5.38 4.87 9.34
CA ALA A 113 -5.39 5.95 8.37
C ALA A 113 -5.87 5.50 7.00
N ILE A 114 -5.43 4.33 6.51
CA ILE A 114 -5.87 3.77 5.23
C ILE A 114 -7.33 3.33 5.30
N ALA A 115 -7.73 2.59 6.35
CA ALA A 115 -9.10 2.14 6.54
C ALA A 115 -10.08 3.32 6.57
N SER A 116 -9.73 4.37 7.32
CA SER A 116 -10.59 5.54 7.48
C SER A 116 -10.61 6.42 6.24
N SER A 117 -9.47 6.63 5.56
CA SER A 117 -9.42 7.52 4.39
C SER A 117 -9.89 6.87 3.08
N ALA A 118 -9.51 5.62 2.83
CA ALA A 118 -9.80 4.93 1.57
C ALA A 118 -11.12 4.15 1.62
N PHE A 119 -11.40 3.52 2.76
CA PHE A 119 -12.59 2.66 2.94
C PHE A 119 -13.68 3.32 3.79
N SER A 120 -13.49 4.57 4.22
CA SER A 120 -14.42 5.28 5.11
C SER A 120 -14.80 4.48 6.36
N THR A 121 -13.92 3.59 6.80
CA THR A 121 -14.16 2.64 7.89
C THR A 121 -13.27 3.01 9.06
N LYS A 122 -13.88 3.44 10.16
CA LYS A 122 -13.16 3.74 11.40
C LYS A 122 -12.88 2.44 12.15
N ILE A 123 -11.61 2.15 12.35
CA ILE A 123 -11.10 1.00 13.10
C ILE A 123 -10.10 1.48 14.15
N ASP A 124 -9.84 0.62 15.13
CA ASP A 124 -8.78 0.81 16.12
C ASP A 124 -7.89 -0.43 16.10
N SER A 125 -6.93 -0.46 15.18
CA SER A 125 -6.04 -1.62 15.00
C SER A 125 -5.06 -1.83 16.16
N HIS A 126 -4.90 -0.83 17.03
CA HIS A 126 -4.06 -0.96 18.22
C HIS A 126 -4.74 -1.77 19.32
N ASN A 127 -6.03 -1.50 19.55
CA ASN A 127 -6.80 -2.08 20.64
C ASN A 127 -7.68 -3.27 20.19
N ASP A 128 -8.00 -3.39 18.89
CA ASP A 128 -8.79 -4.49 18.31
C ASP A 128 -8.01 -5.21 17.18
N PRO A 129 -6.99 -6.03 17.51
CA PRO A 129 -6.19 -6.73 16.51
C PRO A 129 -6.95 -7.87 15.79
N GLU A 130 -8.08 -8.32 16.35
CA GLU A 130 -8.94 -9.37 15.78
C GLU A 130 -10.03 -8.79 14.86
N ASN A 131 -10.02 -7.48 14.64
CA ASN A 131 -10.87 -6.84 13.66
C ASN A 131 -10.72 -7.50 12.28
N LYS A 132 -11.83 -7.81 11.62
CA LYS A 132 -11.82 -8.47 10.30
C LYS A 132 -11.00 -7.72 9.26
N PHE A 133 -11.03 -6.37 9.28
CA PHE A 133 -10.24 -5.54 8.38
C PHE A 133 -8.74 -5.70 8.66
N VAL A 134 -8.34 -5.66 9.94
CA VAL A 134 -6.95 -5.81 10.37
C VAL A 134 -6.42 -7.20 10.03
N LEU A 135 -7.20 -8.25 10.28
CA LEU A 135 -6.84 -9.62 9.93
C LEU A 135 -6.68 -9.81 8.42
N ALA A 136 -7.63 -9.32 7.62
CA ALA A 136 -7.55 -9.40 6.16
C ALA A 136 -6.36 -8.61 5.62
N ALA A 137 -6.11 -7.40 6.13
CA ALA A 137 -4.96 -6.59 5.73
C ALA A 137 -3.64 -7.27 6.12
N ARG A 138 -3.55 -7.84 7.33
CA ARG A 138 -2.38 -8.61 7.77
C ARG A 138 -2.11 -9.78 6.85
N ASP A 139 -3.14 -10.49 6.40
CA ASP A 139 -3.01 -11.59 5.45
C ASP A 139 -2.52 -11.13 4.06
N VAL A 140 -2.92 -9.93 3.61
CA VAL A 140 -2.38 -9.32 2.37
C VAL A 140 -0.90 -8.95 2.52
N PHE A 141 -0.53 -8.33 3.64
CA PHE A 141 0.85 -7.89 3.89
C PHE A 141 1.77 -9.01 4.39
N ARG A 142 1.25 -10.20 4.69
CA ARG A 142 2.03 -11.37 5.10
C ARG A 142 2.71 -12.03 3.89
N ILE A 143 3.56 -11.27 3.23
CA ILE A 143 4.52 -11.82 2.26
C ILE A 143 5.64 -12.42 3.07
N SER A 144 5.52 -13.71 3.38
CA SER A 144 6.59 -14.45 4.04
C SER A 144 7.77 -14.54 3.06
N ILE A 145 8.92 -13.99 3.45
CA ILE A 145 10.18 -14.20 2.73
C ILE A 145 10.58 -15.66 2.94
N ASN A 146 10.05 -16.51 2.07
CA ASN A 146 10.23 -17.95 2.12
C ASN A 146 10.74 -18.45 0.76
N TRP A 147 11.01 -19.75 0.67
CA TRP A 147 11.47 -20.42 -0.55
C TRP A 147 10.58 -20.15 -1.78
N ARG A 148 9.31 -19.75 -1.59
CA ARG A 148 8.40 -19.39 -2.69
C ARG A 148 8.84 -18.12 -3.42
N LEU A 149 9.38 -17.12 -2.72
CA LEU A 149 9.96 -15.93 -3.36
C LEU A 149 11.25 -16.26 -4.13
N PHE A 150 12.05 -17.21 -3.64
CA PHE A 150 13.22 -17.69 -4.37
C PHE A 150 12.83 -18.43 -5.65
N ILE A 151 11.80 -19.27 -5.61
CA ILE A 151 11.24 -19.91 -6.81
C ILE A 151 10.64 -18.88 -7.77
N MET A 152 10.02 -17.82 -7.26
CA MET A 152 9.53 -16.72 -8.08
C MET A 152 10.65 -16.03 -8.85
N ALA A 153 11.78 -15.79 -8.19
CA ALA A 153 12.95 -15.17 -8.82
C ALA A 153 13.64 -16.11 -9.83
N LEU A 154 13.76 -17.40 -9.50
CA LEU A 154 14.50 -18.37 -10.32
C LEU A 154 13.68 -18.95 -11.49
N PHE A 155 12.38 -19.18 -11.28
CA PHE A 155 11.49 -19.85 -12.25
C PHE A 155 10.14 -19.12 -12.41
N PRO A 156 10.13 -17.87 -12.90
CA PRO A 156 8.88 -17.10 -13.06
C PRO A 156 7.88 -17.75 -14.01
N LYS A 157 8.36 -18.51 -15.02
CA LYS A 157 7.48 -19.25 -15.94
C LYS A 157 6.72 -20.40 -15.26
N LEU A 158 7.32 -21.04 -14.25
CA LEU A 158 6.70 -22.15 -13.52
C LEU A 158 5.54 -21.66 -12.65
N LEU A 159 5.69 -20.50 -11.99
CA LEU A 159 4.62 -19.90 -11.20
C LEU A 159 3.42 -19.49 -12.06
N LYS A 160 3.67 -18.90 -13.24
CA LYS A 160 2.61 -18.56 -14.19
C LYS A 160 1.84 -19.79 -14.66
N TRP A 161 2.52 -20.91 -14.84
CA TRP A 161 1.86 -22.17 -15.21
C TRP A 161 1.00 -22.73 -14.06
N LEU A 162 1.51 -22.65 -12.83
CA LEU A 162 0.79 -23.12 -11.62
C LEU A 162 -0.27 -22.14 -11.09
N ARG A 163 -0.34 -20.90 -11.62
CA ARG A 163 -1.26 -19.83 -11.19
C ARG A 163 -1.32 -19.63 -9.68
N ILE A 164 -0.15 -19.56 -9.03
CA ILE A 164 -0.07 -19.45 -7.58
C ILE A 164 -0.41 -18.02 -7.16
N SER A 165 -1.50 -17.84 -6.41
CA SER A 165 -1.83 -16.55 -5.82
C SER A 165 -0.94 -16.27 -4.61
N LEU A 166 -0.30 -15.10 -4.58
CA LEU A 166 0.51 -14.64 -3.45
C LEU A 166 -0.34 -14.03 -2.34
N ILE A 167 -1.58 -13.65 -2.66
CA ILE A 167 -2.53 -13.08 -1.71
C ILE A 167 -3.55 -14.16 -1.34
N SER A 168 -3.91 -14.24 -0.06
CA SER A 168 -4.98 -15.12 0.40
C SER A 168 -6.29 -14.81 -0.34
N PRO A 169 -6.94 -15.82 -0.99
CA PRO A 169 -8.23 -15.61 -1.65
C PRO A 169 -9.31 -15.07 -0.72
N LYS A 170 -9.26 -15.43 0.57
CA LYS A 170 -10.19 -14.93 1.59
C LYS A 170 -10.02 -13.42 1.83
N ALA A 171 -8.78 -12.94 1.89
CA ALA A 171 -8.50 -11.52 2.06
C ALA A 171 -8.88 -10.72 0.81
N LEU A 172 -8.62 -11.25 -0.39
CA LEU A 172 -9.08 -10.64 -1.65
C LEU A 172 -10.60 -10.54 -1.72
N ALA A 173 -11.32 -11.61 -1.35
CA ALA A 173 -12.78 -11.61 -1.30
C ALA A 173 -13.30 -10.54 -0.33
N PHE A 174 -12.73 -10.46 0.87
CA PHE A 174 -13.10 -9.42 1.85
C PHE A 174 -12.95 -8.01 1.27
N PHE A 175 -11.78 -7.65 0.72
CA PHE A 175 -11.57 -6.29 0.19
C PHE A 175 -12.42 -6.02 -1.06
N ARG A 176 -12.66 -7.03 -1.90
CA ARG A 176 -13.60 -6.93 -3.02
C ARG A 176 -15.00 -6.58 -2.52
N ASP A 177 -15.49 -7.30 -1.53
CA ASP A 177 -16.86 -7.12 -1.02
C ASP A 177 -17.02 -5.77 -0.33
N VAL A 178 -16.06 -5.36 0.50
CA VAL A 178 -16.03 -4.01 1.12
C VAL A 178 -16.02 -2.91 0.04
N THR A 179 -15.19 -3.06 -0.99
CA THR A 179 -15.12 -2.07 -2.08
C THR A 179 -16.43 -1.99 -2.86
N LEU A 180 -17.04 -3.14 -3.17
CA LEU A 180 -18.32 -3.19 -3.87
C LEU A 180 -19.45 -2.57 -3.05
N GLN A 181 -19.47 -2.78 -1.73
CA GLN A 181 -20.42 -2.14 -0.83
C GLN A 181 -20.29 -0.61 -0.88
N ILE A 182 -19.06 -0.09 -0.74
CA ILE A 182 -18.81 1.37 -0.81
C ILE A 182 -19.27 1.94 -2.16
N VAL A 183 -18.99 1.25 -3.26
CA VAL A 183 -19.44 1.69 -4.60
C VAL A 183 -20.96 1.68 -4.72
N GLN A 184 -21.64 0.66 -4.17
CA GLN A 184 -23.09 0.58 -4.16
C GLN A 184 -23.73 1.67 -3.31
N GLU A 185 -23.15 1.98 -2.15
CA GLU A 185 -23.61 3.07 -1.29
C GLU A 185 -23.49 4.41 -1.99
N ARG A 186 -22.34 4.72 -2.60
CA ARG A 186 -22.14 5.95 -3.38
C ARG A 186 -23.14 6.11 -4.52
N LYS A 187 -23.43 5.02 -5.24
CA LYS A 187 -24.45 5.02 -6.29
C LYS A 187 -25.86 5.32 -5.78
N LYS A 188 -26.18 4.94 -4.54
CA LYS A 188 -27.49 5.23 -3.91
C LYS A 188 -27.56 6.66 -3.39
N THR A 189 -26.47 7.19 -2.85
CA THR A 189 -26.41 8.55 -2.29
C THR A 189 -26.21 9.64 -3.35
N GLY A 190 -25.82 9.28 -4.58
CA GLY A 190 -25.65 10.22 -5.69
C GLY A 190 -24.35 11.03 -5.64
N GLU A 191 -23.35 10.55 -4.88
CA GLU A 191 -22.01 11.13 -4.79
C GLU A 191 -20.96 10.34 -5.59
#